data_AF-A0A8I2H1B0-F1
#
_entry.id   AF-A0A8I2H1B0-F1
#
_cell.length_a   1.000
_cell.length_b   1.000
_cell.length_c   1.000
_cell.angle_alpha   90.00
_cell.angle_beta   90.00
_cell.angle_gamma   90.00
#
_symmetry.space_group_name_H-M   'P 1'
#
loop_
_entity.id
_entity.type
_entity.pdbx_description
1 polymer ?
#
loop_
_entity_poly.entity_id
_entity_poly.type
_entity_poly.pdbx_seq_one_letter_code
_entity_poly.pdbx_strand_id
1 'polypeptide(L)'
;MLQHHSVKHRRSCVTALSMALLGIALSGCVSAEERQYRDANTCQSFGAPYGSRAYTNCMLEQQARRDNAQRESLEQTRLTQEIARNAQDMADRARWERCRRDPGRRECRR
;
A
#
# COMPACT_ATOMS: atom_id res chain seq x y z
N MET A 1 -19.29 -17.30 -39.89
CA MET A 1 -17.84 -17.37 -39.57
C MET A 1 -17.33 -16.19 -38.70
N LEU A 2 -18.12 -15.69 -37.73
CA LEU A 2 -17.76 -14.47 -36.95
C LEU A 2 -17.13 -14.74 -35.56
N GLN A 3 -17.11 -15.99 -35.09
CA GLN A 3 -16.65 -16.30 -33.72
C GLN A 3 -15.12 -16.34 -33.55
N HIS A 4 -14.35 -16.58 -34.61
CA HIS A 4 -12.89 -16.70 -34.52
C HIS A 4 -12.16 -15.39 -34.20
N HIS A 5 -12.70 -14.23 -34.60
CA HIS A 5 -12.09 -12.92 -34.33
C HIS A 5 -12.21 -12.50 -32.86
N SER A 6 -13.33 -12.81 -32.21
CA SER A 6 -13.55 -12.48 -30.79
C SER A 6 -12.58 -13.23 -29.86
N VAL A 7 -12.29 -14.50 -30.16
CA VAL A 7 -11.37 -15.33 -29.37
C VAL A 7 -9.92 -14.87 -29.51
N LYS A 8 -9.50 -14.44 -30.71
CA LYS A 8 -8.15 -13.88 -30.93
C LYS A 8 -7.94 -12.55 -30.19
N HIS A 9 -8.91 -11.63 -30.25
CA HIS A 9 -8.82 -10.36 -29.52
C HIS A 9 -8.81 -10.54 -28.01
N ARG A 10 -9.61 -11.48 -27.48
CA ARG A 10 -9.63 -11.79 -26.04
C ARG A 10 -8.29 -12.34 -25.54
N ARG A 11 -7.61 -13.18 -26.34
CA ARG A 11 -6.27 -13.70 -26.01
C ARG A 11 -5.21 -12.59 -26.02
N SER A 12 -5.23 -11.71 -27.02
CA SER A 12 -4.31 -10.57 -27.10
C SER A 12 -4.49 -9.55 -25.96
N CYS A 13 -5.73 -9.28 -25.56
CA CYS A 13 -5.98 -8.39 -24.41
C CYS A 13 -5.48 -9.00 -23.10
N VAL A 14 -5.67 -10.31 -22.90
CA VAL A 14 -5.20 -11.01 -21.69
C VAL A 14 -3.67 -11.04 -21.62
N THR A 15 -2.97 -11.29 -22.74
CA THR A 15 -1.50 -11.22 -22.78
C THR A 15 -0.96 -9.81 -22.57
N ALA A 16 -1.61 -8.79 -23.14
CA ALA A 16 -1.21 -7.40 -22.92
C ALA A 16 -1.39 -6.97 -21.46
N LEU A 17 -2.52 -7.32 -20.83
CA LEU A 17 -2.78 -7.04 -19.41
C LEU A 17 -1.80 -7.76 -18.49
N SER A 18 -1.50 -9.03 -18.78
CA SER A 18 -0.54 -9.80 -17.97
C SER A 18 0.89 -9.27 -18.11
N MET A 19 1.33 -8.85 -19.29
CA MET A 19 2.63 -8.18 -19.44
C MET A 19 2.67 -6.83 -18.71
N ALA A 20 1.60 -6.04 -18.76
CA ALA A 20 1.52 -4.77 -18.04
C ALA A 20 1.61 -4.98 -16.52
N LEU A 21 0.88 -5.97 -15.98
CA LEU A 21 0.96 -6.35 -14.57
C LEU A 21 2.35 -6.85 -14.17
N LEU A 22 3.03 -7.62 -15.04
CA LEU A 22 4.41 -8.05 -14.80
C LEU A 22 5.37 -6.85 -14.75
N GLY A 23 5.22 -5.88 -15.66
CA GLY A 23 6.04 -4.67 -15.67
C GLY A 23 5.87 -3.82 -14.42
N ILE A 24 4.64 -3.71 -13.90
CA ILE A 24 4.35 -3.01 -12.63
C ILE A 24 4.91 -3.78 -11.43
N ALA A 25 4.86 -5.11 -11.43
CA ALA A 25 5.43 -5.91 -10.35
C ALA A 25 6.96 -5.76 -10.25
N LEU A 26 7.64 -5.60 -11.38
CA LEU A 26 9.10 -5.44 -11.43
C LEU A 26 9.58 -4.03 -11.04
N SER A 27 8.77 -2.99 -11.20
CA SER A 27 9.15 -1.61 -10.87
C SER A 27 9.12 -1.30 -9.36
N GLY A 28 8.53 -2.17 -8.53
CA GLY A 28 8.47 -2.03 -7.08
C GLY A 28 9.73 -2.50 -6.33
N CYS A 29 10.61 -3.25 -6.99
CA CYS A 29 11.78 -3.85 -6.36
C CYS A 29 12.99 -2.92 -6.45
N VAL A 30 13.06 -1.88 -5.62
CA VAL A 30 14.30 -1.12 -5.48
C VAL A 30 15.26 -1.86 -4.54
N SER A 31 16.48 -2.17 -5.01
CA SER A 31 17.47 -2.91 -4.23
C SER A 31 18.02 -2.06 -3.08
N ALA A 32 18.60 -2.70 -2.06
CA ALA A 32 19.26 -1.98 -0.96
C ALA A 32 20.42 -1.12 -1.47
N GLU A 33 21.16 -1.60 -2.47
CA GLU A 33 22.28 -0.89 -3.10
C GLU A 33 21.81 0.37 -3.84
N GLU A 34 20.74 0.28 -4.62
CA GLU A 34 20.15 1.42 -5.34
C GLU A 34 19.67 2.49 -4.35
N ARG A 35 19.11 2.10 -3.20
CA ARG A 35 18.74 3.03 -2.13
C ARG A 35 19.95 3.72 -1.53
N GLN A 36 20.98 2.95 -1.19
CA GLN A 36 22.20 3.48 -0.62
C GLN A 36 22.89 4.45 -1.59
N TYR A 37 22.86 4.16 -2.89
CA TYR A 37 23.39 5.03 -3.93
C TYR A 37 22.62 6.36 -4.02
N ARG A 38 21.29 6.31 -3.98
CA ARG A 38 20.45 7.51 -3.96
C ARG A 38 20.71 8.37 -2.73
N ASP A 39 20.76 7.76 -1.55
CA ASP A 39 21.07 8.47 -0.31
C ASP A 39 22.46 9.09 -0.35
N ALA A 40 23.45 8.34 -0.85
CA ALA A 40 24.81 8.82 -1.01
C ALA A 40 24.85 10.06 -1.90
N ASN A 41 24.14 10.03 -3.04
CA ASN A 41 24.04 11.17 -3.94
C ASN A 41 23.33 12.36 -3.28
N THR A 42 22.25 12.12 -2.53
CA THR A 42 21.57 13.17 -1.76
C THR A 42 22.51 13.79 -0.72
N CYS A 43 23.20 12.99 0.08
CA CYS A 43 24.13 13.48 1.09
C CYS A 43 25.29 14.27 0.46
N GLN A 44 25.83 13.82 -0.67
CA GLN A 44 26.83 14.59 -1.41
C GLN A 44 26.26 15.91 -1.92
N SER A 45 25.03 15.93 -2.44
CA SER A 45 24.35 17.14 -2.91
C SER A 45 24.10 18.17 -1.79
N PHE A 46 23.98 17.72 -0.54
CA PHE A 46 23.90 18.58 0.65
C PHE A 46 25.27 19.07 1.14
N GLY A 47 26.34 18.79 0.40
CA GLY A 47 27.69 19.23 0.76
C GLY A 47 28.37 18.34 1.79
N ALA A 48 27.90 17.10 1.99
CA ALA A 48 28.55 16.13 2.85
C ALA A 48 29.46 15.20 2.00
N PRO A 49 30.77 15.49 1.90
CA PRO A 49 31.66 14.68 1.07
C PRO A 49 31.85 13.29 1.67
N TYR A 50 32.02 12.29 0.80
CA TYR A 50 32.24 10.91 1.22
C TYR A 50 33.41 10.78 2.21
N GLY A 51 33.25 9.95 3.25
CA GLY A 51 34.25 9.76 4.30
C GLY A 51 34.30 10.84 5.39
N SER A 52 33.52 11.92 5.24
CA SER A 52 33.37 12.92 6.31
C SER A 52 32.36 12.48 7.38
N ARG A 53 32.49 13.02 8.59
CA ARG A 53 31.47 12.85 9.64
C ARG A 53 30.10 13.38 9.21
N ALA A 54 30.06 14.47 8.45
CA ALA A 54 28.83 15.03 7.91
C ALA A 54 28.11 14.02 6.99
N TYR A 55 28.87 13.27 6.18
CA TYR A 55 28.31 12.25 5.31
C TYR A 55 27.72 11.08 6.10
N THR A 56 28.44 10.57 7.11
CA THR A 56 27.92 9.52 7.99
C THR A 56 26.64 9.96 8.69
N ASN A 57 26.61 11.18 9.23
CA ASN A 57 25.43 11.71 9.91
C ASN A 57 24.24 11.82 8.96
N CYS A 58 24.46 12.34 7.74
CA CYS A 58 23.41 12.42 6.73
C CYS A 58 22.87 11.03 6.37
N MET A 59 23.74 10.04 6.15
CA MET A 59 23.31 8.68 5.82
C MET A 59 22.49 8.04 6.95
N LEU A 60 22.91 8.23 8.20
CA LEU A 60 22.15 7.76 9.38
C LEU A 60 20.79 8.46 9.50
N GLU A 61 20.73 9.75 9.23
CA GLU A 61 19.47 10.50 9.24
C GLU A 61 18.52 10.01 8.13
N GLN A 62 19.04 9.75 6.92
CA GLN A 62 18.25 9.18 5.84
C GLN A 62 17.68 7.81 6.20
N GLN A 63 18.48 6.97 6.87
CA GLN A 63 18.01 5.69 7.39
C GLN A 63 16.92 5.87 8.44
N ALA A 64 17.15 6.72 9.44
CA ALA A 64 16.19 6.99 10.51
C ALA A 64 14.85 7.53 9.96
N ARG A 65 14.88 8.42 8.97
CA ARG A 65 13.66 8.93 8.32
C ARG A 65 12.84 7.81 7.68
N ARG A 66 13.49 6.82 7.04
CA ARG A 66 12.78 5.68 6.45
C ARG A 66 12.20 4.76 7.50
N ASP A 67 12.98 4.44 8.53
CA ASP A 67 12.53 3.56 9.60
C ASP A 67 11.32 4.17 10.31
N ASN A 68 11.33 5.50 10.52
CA ASN A 68 10.21 6.23 11.08
C ASN A 68 9.00 6.26 10.13
N ALA A 69 9.20 6.58 8.84
CA ALA A 69 8.11 6.56 7.85
C ALA A 69 7.45 5.17 7.74
N GLN A 70 8.24 4.10 7.84
CA GLN A 70 7.71 2.74 7.86
C GLN A 70 6.87 2.50 9.11
N ARG A 71 7.35 2.90 10.29
CA ARG A 71 6.60 2.78 11.56
C ARG A 71 5.30 3.57 11.51
N GLU A 72 5.33 4.82 11.09
CA GLU A 72 4.15 5.68 10.95
C GLU A 72 3.12 5.06 9.99
N SER A 73 3.55 4.47 8.87
CA SER A 73 2.63 3.81 7.94
C SER A 73 1.93 2.59 8.55
N LEU A 74 2.65 1.83 9.38
CA LEU A 74 2.09 0.67 10.10
C LEU A 74 1.12 1.11 11.19
N GLU A 75 1.45 2.17 11.93
CA GLU A 75 0.58 2.76 12.94
C GLU A 75 -0.70 3.31 12.31
N GLN A 76 -0.59 4.04 11.20
CA GLN A 76 -1.75 4.56 10.47
C GLN A 76 -2.65 3.43 9.96
N THR A 77 -2.04 2.35 9.46
CA THR A 77 -2.78 1.16 9.01
C THR A 77 -3.51 0.51 10.18
N ARG A 78 -2.84 0.37 11.32
CA ARG A 78 -3.45 -0.17 12.55
C ARG A 78 -4.63 0.67 13.02
N LEU A 79 -4.47 1.99 13.11
CA LEU A 79 -5.55 2.91 13.50
C LEU A 79 -6.73 2.81 12.53
N THR A 80 -6.47 2.76 11.23
CA THR A 80 -7.52 2.61 10.22
C THR A 80 -8.31 1.30 10.40
N GLN A 81 -7.61 0.20 10.68
CA GLN A 81 -8.26 -1.09 10.95
C GLN A 81 -9.08 -1.06 12.25
N GLU A 82 -8.58 -0.40 13.29
CA GLU A 82 -9.30 -0.22 14.55
C GLU A 82 -10.58 0.61 14.34
N ILE A 83 -10.52 1.71 13.60
CA ILE A 83 -11.69 2.51 13.23
C ILE A 83 -12.71 1.67 12.45
N ALA A 84 -12.25 0.89 11.47
CA ALA A 84 -13.14 0.04 10.67
C ALA A 84 -13.85 -1.02 11.52
N ARG A 85 -13.13 -1.67 12.45
CA ARG A 85 -13.73 -2.63 13.40
C ARG A 85 -14.74 -1.95 14.31
N ASN A 86 -14.40 -0.81 14.89
CA ASN A 86 -15.31 -0.06 15.76
C ASN A 86 -16.58 0.38 15.01
N ALA A 87 -16.46 0.79 13.74
CA ALA A 87 -17.61 1.15 12.92
C ALA A 87 -18.54 -0.05 12.67
N GLN A 88 -17.98 -1.25 12.47
CA GLN A 88 -18.76 -2.49 12.34
C GLN A 88 -19.50 -2.82 13.64
N ASP A 89 -18.81 -2.80 14.78
CA ASP A 89 -19.43 -3.06 16.09
C ASP A 89 -20.58 -2.08 16.39
N MET A 90 -20.39 -0.80 16.06
CA MET A 90 -21.44 0.21 16.23
C MET A 90 -22.62 -0.03 15.29
N ALA A 91 -22.37 -0.44 14.04
CA ALA A 91 -23.43 -0.78 13.10
C ALA A 91 -24.23 -2.01 13.56
N ASP A 92 -23.56 -3.02 14.10
CA ASP A 92 -24.17 -4.25 14.62
C ASP A 92 -25.01 -3.97 15.87
N ARG A 93 -24.50 -3.15 16.79
CA ARG A 93 -25.27 -2.68 17.96
C ARG A 93 -26.52 -1.92 17.53
N ALA A 94 -26.37 -0.97 16.59
CA ALA A 94 -27.49 -0.21 16.08
C ALA A 94 -28.53 -1.11 15.37
N ARG A 95 -28.08 -2.12 14.62
CA ARG A 95 -28.97 -3.13 14.03
C ARG A 95 -29.74 -3.88 15.10
N TRP A 96 -29.04 -4.36 16.12
CA TRP A 96 -29.66 -5.13 17.19
C TRP A 96 -30.71 -4.30 17.97
N GLU A 97 -30.42 -3.03 18.26
CA GLU A 97 -31.38 -2.11 18.88
C GLU A 97 -32.64 -1.89 18.01
N ARG A 98 -32.48 -1.75 16.69
CA ARG A 98 -33.62 -1.64 15.76
C ARG A 98 -34.48 -2.89 15.78
N CYS A 99 -33.86 -4.07 15.75
CA CYS A 99 -34.56 -5.36 15.79
C CYS A 99 -35.26 -5.61 17.12
N ARG A 100 -34.68 -5.13 18.23
CA ARG A 100 -35.33 -5.20 19.54
C ARG A 100 -36.59 -4.34 19.59
N ARG A 101 -36.56 -3.13 19.00
CA ARG A 101 -37.70 -2.21 18.97
C ARG A 101 -38.80 -2.67 18.00
N ASP A 102 -38.41 -3.17 16.83
CA ASP A 102 -39.30 -3.59 15.75
C ASP A 102 -38.83 -4.93 15.15
N PRO A 103 -39.26 -6.06 15.74
CA PRO A 103 -38.83 -7.40 15.29
C PRO A 103 -39.41 -7.80 13.93
N GLY A 104 -40.39 -7.05 13.40
CA GLY A 104 -41.03 -7.35 12.12
C GLY A 104 -40.14 -7.09 10.90
N ARG A 105 -39.05 -6.32 11.07
CA ARG A 105 -38.19 -5.86 9.97
C ARG A 105 -37.49 -7.01 9.24
N ARG A 106 -37.38 -6.87 7.92
CA ARG A 106 -36.66 -7.83 7.05
C ARG A 106 -35.19 -7.96 7.41
N GLU A 107 -34.55 -6.86 7.84
CA GLU A 107 -33.14 -6.84 8.24
C GLU A 107 -32.85 -7.73 9.46
N CYS A 108 -33.86 -8.12 10.25
CA CYS A 108 -33.73 -8.91 11.48
C CYS A 108 -33.91 -10.42 11.29
N ARG A 109 -34.35 -10.85 10.10
CA ARG A 109 -34.59 -12.27 9.77
C ARG A 109 -33.38 -12.95 9.10
N ARG A 110 -32.29 -12.21 8.89
CA ARG A 110 -31.02 -12.69 8.34
C ARG A 110 -29.98 -12.84 9.43
#